data_AF-A0A2Z2MAA6-F1
#
_entry.id   AF-A0A2Z2MAA6-F1
#
_cell.length_a   1.000
_cell.length_b   1.000
_cell.length_c   1.000
_cell.angle_alpha   90.00
_cell.angle_beta   90.00
_cell.angle_gamma   90.00
#
_symmetry.space_group_name_H-M   'P 1'
#
loop_
_entity.id
_entity.type
_entity.pdbx_description
1 polymer ?
#
loop_
_entity_poly.entity_id
_entity_poly.type
_entity_poly.pdbx_seq_one_letter_code
_entity_poly.pdbx_strand_id
1 'polypeptide(L)'
;MKARRGQLLSLDAMLSLIVMIFVFAAVLNTSAALKGEITSMLGWYERANIAENMLDVLTKSPGEPEDWENDPGSVETVGLRSSDKIYALNYRKLMALNSSVTELAGKLANLSNDKDFMVETFVSRYNVGIEGRFPRVYIDNVTFSNPKGNPPGINFEISSGNGNNPFTVSYVEIIRGGSSYINEDICSLKTGNNIVLQDGDRVKFILAEDVTLTATRGQYTETYTIPSGALVDIYITGPEVSNFQINFGGGSCPYTFKFSGKGNVVVTVFAADSGVPKLTGNYTSAPVFESLGEPTYVFAVINRTVIADQSVINASMNRSPWVEVERRIVTVERFEYNLSAPPSQSIPMIYGALRNSPPAGAYLKVSVPDVPGNVSFVVISGAAERGLMVYKEASGEDVKAVLVYDNKTAYYSGNVTSVSIPLNKILGDPKIGDTVGVWLYSLNGWDRSSVGIELVPDLKWALGPKLDAAIIKLWVWDDS
;
A
#
# COMPACT_ATOMS: atom_id res chain seq x y z
N MET A 1 -102.16 -43.43 -10.96
CA MET A 1 -100.93 -43.27 -11.79
C MET A 1 -100.47 -41.81 -11.97
N LYS A 2 -101.05 -40.80 -11.29
CA LYS A 2 -100.62 -39.38 -11.36
C LYS A 2 -99.64 -38.93 -10.25
N ALA A 3 -99.56 -39.62 -9.11
CA ALA A 3 -98.63 -39.26 -8.02
C ALA A 3 -97.16 -39.66 -8.26
N ARG A 4 -96.90 -40.74 -9.02
CA ARG A 4 -95.54 -41.24 -9.32
C ARG A 4 -94.72 -40.32 -10.24
N ARG A 5 -95.38 -39.53 -11.11
CA ARG A 5 -94.69 -38.59 -12.02
C ARG A 5 -94.23 -37.31 -11.31
N GLY A 6 -94.95 -36.82 -10.31
CA GLY A 6 -94.54 -35.65 -9.52
C GLY A 6 -93.32 -35.93 -8.62
N GLN A 7 -93.23 -37.14 -8.06
CA GLN A 7 -92.08 -37.58 -7.27
C GLN A 7 -90.81 -37.80 -8.12
N LEU A 8 -90.96 -38.31 -9.35
CA LEU A 8 -89.85 -38.41 -10.30
C LEU A 8 -89.34 -37.02 -10.74
N LEU A 9 -90.24 -36.07 -10.98
CA LEU A 9 -89.89 -34.70 -11.36
C LEU A 9 -89.19 -33.93 -10.22
N SER A 10 -89.62 -34.13 -8.96
CA SER A 10 -88.94 -33.51 -7.81
C SER A 10 -87.57 -34.13 -7.51
N LEU A 11 -87.41 -35.44 -7.74
CA LEU A 11 -86.14 -36.14 -7.52
C LEU A 11 -85.12 -35.73 -8.58
N ASP A 12 -85.53 -35.62 -9.85
CA ASP A 12 -84.70 -35.13 -10.95
C ASP A 12 -84.29 -33.66 -10.76
N ALA A 13 -85.21 -32.82 -10.28
CA ALA A 13 -84.92 -31.43 -9.92
C ALA A 13 -83.92 -31.32 -8.73
N MET A 14 -84.04 -32.17 -7.71
CA MET A 14 -83.05 -32.22 -6.61
C MET A 14 -81.68 -32.69 -7.07
N LEU A 15 -81.63 -33.72 -7.94
CA LEU A 15 -80.38 -34.25 -8.45
C LEU A 15 -79.66 -33.21 -9.34
N SER A 16 -80.41 -32.51 -10.18
CA SER A 16 -79.89 -31.39 -10.97
C SER A 16 -79.38 -30.25 -10.08
N LEU A 17 -80.04 -29.96 -8.96
CA LEU A 17 -79.61 -28.92 -8.01
C LEU A 17 -78.30 -29.31 -7.30
N ILE A 18 -78.17 -30.57 -6.87
CA ILE A 18 -76.95 -31.08 -6.25
C ILE A 18 -75.78 -31.02 -7.22
N VAL A 19 -75.98 -31.49 -8.47
CA VAL A 19 -74.94 -31.40 -9.52
C VAL A 19 -74.55 -29.95 -9.78
N MET A 20 -75.52 -29.03 -9.83
CA MET A 20 -75.26 -27.61 -10.01
C MET A 20 -74.43 -27.02 -8.85
N ILE A 21 -74.73 -27.38 -7.60
CA ILE A 21 -73.96 -26.96 -6.42
C ILE A 21 -72.52 -27.48 -6.48
N PHE A 22 -72.31 -28.74 -6.85
CA PHE A 22 -70.96 -29.29 -7.00
C PHE A 22 -70.17 -28.60 -8.12
N VAL A 23 -70.82 -28.31 -9.25
CA VAL A 23 -70.19 -27.55 -10.35
C VAL A 23 -69.85 -26.14 -9.90
N PHE A 24 -70.75 -25.44 -9.19
CA PHE A 24 -70.46 -24.11 -8.64
C PHE A 24 -69.31 -24.14 -7.63
N ALA A 25 -69.29 -25.12 -6.72
CA ALA A 25 -68.20 -25.28 -5.76
C ALA A 25 -66.86 -25.56 -6.45
N ALA A 26 -66.85 -26.41 -7.48
CA ALA A 26 -65.67 -26.69 -8.27
C ALA A 26 -65.19 -25.43 -9.02
N VAL A 27 -66.09 -24.70 -9.68
CA VAL A 27 -65.76 -23.44 -10.38
C VAL A 27 -65.23 -22.39 -9.41
N LEU A 28 -65.81 -22.25 -8.22
CA LEU A 28 -65.34 -21.31 -7.20
C LEU A 28 -63.95 -21.68 -6.66
N ASN A 29 -63.71 -22.96 -6.39
CA ASN A 29 -62.40 -23.43 -5.93
C ASN A 29 -61.33 -23.31 -7.01
N THR A 30 -61.63 -23.69 -8.26
CA THR A 30 -60.70 -23.52 -9.39
C THR A 30 -60.45 -22.04 -9.68
N SER A 31 -61.46 -21.18 -9.59
CA SER A 31 -61.30 -19.73 -9.75
C SER A 31 -60.42 -19.13 -8.65
N ALA A 32 -60.59 -19.55 -7.40
CA ALA A 32 -59.73 -19.13 -6.29
C ALA A 32 -58.28 -19.60 -6.46
N ALA A 33 -58.07 -20.86 -6.89
CA ALA A 33 -56.75 -21.40 -7.18
C ALA A 33 -56.06 -20.66 -8.33
N LEU A 34 -56.75 -20.45 -9.46
CA LEU A 34 -56.24 -19.69 -10.60
C LEU A 34 -55.93 -18.24 -10.24
N LYS A 35 -56.80 -17.59 -9.44
CA LYS A 35 -56.52 -16.25 -8.92
C LYS A 35 -55.25 -16.25 -8.06
N GLY A 36 -55.07 -17.27 -7.21
CA GLY A 36 -53.86 -17.45 -6.40
C GLY A 36 -52.60 -17.60 -7.26
N GLU A 37 -52.64 -18.44 -8.29
CA GLU A 37 -51.52 -18.65 -9.22
C GLU A 37 -51.21 -17.42 -10.07
N ILE A 38 -52.23 -16.71 -10.56
CA ILE A 38 -52.03 -15.46 -11.31
C ILE A 38 -51.43 -14.39 -10.40
N THR A 39 -51.89 -14.30 -9.15
CA THR A 39 -51.35 -13.34 -8.17
C THR A 39 -49.90 -13.68 -7.80
N SER A 40 -49.56 -14.96 -7.65
CA SER A 40 -48.19 -15.39 -7.38
C SER A 40 -47.26 -15.19 -8.59
N MET A 41 -47.74 -15.47 -9.82
CA MET A 41 -47.01 -15.17 -11.04
C MET A 41 -46.77 -13.67 -11.21
N LEU A 42 -47.80 -12.83 -11.03
CA LEU A 42 -47.65 -11.36 -11.08
C LEU A 42 -46.65 -10.88 -10.02
N GLY A 43 -46.78 -11.36 -8.78
CA GLY A 43 -45.84 -11.03 -7.71
C GLY A 43 -44.42 -11.54 -7.94
N TRP A 44 -44.23 -12.61 -8.73
CA TRP A 44 -42.91 -13.07 -9.17
C TRP A 44 -42.34 -12.17 -10.26
N TYR A 45 -43.15 -11.79 -11.26
CA TYR A 45 -42.72 -10.88 -12.33
C TYR A 45 -42.32 -9.49 -11.81
N GLU A 46 -43.06 -8.95 -10.84
CA GLU A 46 -42.73 -7.67 -10.19
C GLU A 46 -41.43 -7.75 -9.38
N ARG A 47 -41.10 -8.94 -8.85
CA ARG A 47 -39.87 -9.20 -8.09
C ARG A 47 -38.67 -9.50 -8.97
N ALA A 48 -38.85 -10.18 -10.11
CA ALA A 48 -37.81 -10.81 -10.91
C ALA A 48 -36.84 -9.86 -11.65
N ASN A 49 -36.81 -8.57 -11.31
CA ASN A 49 -35.87 -7.61 -11.89
C ASN A 49 -35.49 -6.51 -10.89
N ILE A 50 -35.83 -6.61 -9.60
CA ILE A 50 -35.57 -5.52 -8.66
C ILE A 50 -34.07 -5.38 -8.46
N ALA A 51 -33.36 -6.49 -8.22
CA ALA A 51 -31.91 -6.47 -8.06
C ALA A 51 -31.22 -6.00 -9.35
N GLU A 52 -31.68 -6.45 -10.52
CA GLU A 52 -31.11 -6.03 -11.80
C GLU A 52 -31.31 -4.53 -12.04
N ASN A 53 -32.54 -4.01 -11.87
CA ASN A 53 -32.85 -2.59 -12.08
C ASN A 53 -32.09 -1.69 -11.09
N MET A 54 -32.03 -2.08 -9.82
CA MET A 54 -31.29 -1.33 -8.81
C MET A 54 -29.80 -1.28 -9.16
N LEU A 55 -29.21 -2.42 -9.52
CA LEU A 55 -27.79 -2.50 -9.88
C LEU A 55 -27.50 -1.76 -11.20
N ASP A 56 -28.44 -1.74 -12.14
CA ASP A 56 -28.37 -0.96 -13.37
C ASP A 56 -28.38 0.54 -13.09
N VAL A 57 -29.28 1.03 -12.23
CA VAL A 57 -29.28 2.45 -11.82
C VAL A 57 -27.96 2.81 -11.15
N LEU A 58 -27.51 1.99 -10.20
CA LEU A 58 -26.25 2.20 -9.49
C LEU A 58 -25.06 2.23 -10.45
N THR A 59 -25.00 1.38 -11.47
CA THR A 59 -23.80 1.24 -12.31
C THR A 59 -23.84 2.01 -13.63
N LYS A 60 -25.04 2.35 -14.15
CA LYS A 60 -25.23 3.02 -15.43
C LYS A 60 -25.57 4.51 -15.28
N SER A 61 -25.91 4.98 -14.09
CA SER A 61 -26.15 6.40 -13.82
C SER A 61 -24.99 7.03 -13.05
N PRO A 62 -24.60 8.30 -13.32
CA PRO A 62 -23.70 9.04 -12.45
C PRO A 62 -24.37 9.46 -11.14
N GLY A 63 -25.70 9.34 -11.04
CA GLY A 63 -26.48 9.88 -9.92
C GLY A 63 -26.88 11.33 -10.16
N GLU A 64 -27.72 11.83 -9.26
CA GLU A 64 -28.24 13.20 -9.30
C GLU A 64 -28.21 13.80 -7.89
N PRO A 65 -27.45 14.89 -7.66
CA PRO A 65 -26.52 15.54 -8.62
C PRO A 65 -25.35 14.62 -8.99
N GLU A 66 -24.65 14.92 -10.09
CA GLU A 66 -23.54 14.08 -10.59
C GLU A 66 -22.37 13.95 -9.61
N ASP A 67 -22.19 14.92 -8.71
CA ASP A 67 -21.08 15.01 -7.76
C ASP A 67 -21.53 14.77 -6.30
N TRP A 68 -22.63 14.02 -6.14
CA TRP A 68 -23.25 13.74 -4.83
C TRP A 68 -22.29 13.15 -3.79
N GLU A 69 -21.15 12.56 -4.18
CA GLU A 69 -20.14 12.08 -3.23
C GLU A 69 -19.56 13.19 -2.33
N ASN A 70 -19.68 14.45 -2.74
CA ASN A 70 -19.23 15.60 -1.96
C ASN A 70 -20.30 16.08 -0.96
N ASP A 71 -21.58 15.83 -1.24
CA ASP A 71 -22.73 16.15 -0.38
C ASP A 71 -23.83 15.07 -0.48
N PRO A 72 -23.65 13.92 0.21
CA PRO A 72 -24.57 12.80 0.11
C PRO A 72 -26.00 13.12 0.57
N GLY A 73 -26.18 14.14 1.42
CA GLY A 73 -27.50 14.57 1.90
C GLY A 73 -28.37 15.24 0.83
N SER A 74 -27.74 15.77 -0.23
CA SER A 74 -28.44 16.40 -1.36
C SER A 74 -28.94 15.40 -2.42
N VAL A 75 -28.61 14.11 -2.28
CA VAL A 75 -28.85 13.15 -3.36
C VAL A 75 -30.32 12.91 -3.63
N GLU A 76 -30.67 12.92 -4.91
CA GLU A 76 -31.97 12.49 -5.42
C GLU A 76 -31.92 11.05 -5.88
N THR A 77 -30.91 10.72 -6.69
CA THR A 77 -30.68 9.37 -7.23
C THR A 77 -29.23 8.97 -7.01
N VAL A 78 -29.02 7.82 -6.37
CA VAL A 78 -27.68 7.29 -6.15
C VAL A 78 -27.19 6.59 -7.42
N GLY A 79 -26.05 7.02 -7.94
CA GLY A 79 -25.38 6.39 -9.09
C GLY A 79 -23.88 6.45 -8.92
N LEU A 80 -23.17 5.43 -9.41
CA LEU A 80 -21.74 5.22 -9.20
C LEU A 80 -20.93 5.49 -10.46
N ARG A 81 -21.57 5.70 -11.62
CA ARG A 81 -20.87 5.93 -12.88
C ARG A 81 -20.02 7.20 -12.79
N SER A 82 -18.85 7.14 -13.40
CA SER A 82 -18.04 8.33 -13.61
C SER A 82 -18.73 9.31 -14.57
N SER A 83 -18.62 10.60 -14.26
CA SER A 83 -19.01 11.68 -15.17
C SER A 83 -18.02 11.80 -16.34
N ASP A 84 -16.75 11.48 -16.13
CA ASP A 84 -15.68 11.59 -17.12
C ASP A 84 -15.59 10.36 -18.04
N LYS A 85 -15.96 9.17 -17.52
CA LYS A 85 -15.84 7.90 -18.23
C LYS A 85 -17.11 7.07 -18.14
N ILE A 86 -17.91 7.08 -19.21
CA ILE A 86 -19.18 6.35 -19.32
C ILE A 86 -19.08 4.83 -19.09
N TYR A 87 -17.89 4.25 -19.23
CA TYR A 87 -17.64 2.81 -19.08
C TYR A 87 -17.04 2.43 -17.72
N ALA A 88 -16.82 3.39 -16.82
CA ALA A 88 -16.22 3.16 -15.52
C ALA A 88 -17.06 3.75 -14.39
N LEU A 89 -16.97 3.14 -13.21
CA LEU A 89 -17.47 3.70 -11.96
C LEU A 89 -16.43 4.62 -11.33
N ASN A 90 -16.89 5.63 -10.60
CA ASN A 90 -16.04 6.53 -9.85
C ASN A 90 -15.73 5.92 -8.47
N TYR A 91 -14.44 5.73 -8.16
CA TYR A 91 -14.03 5.17 -6.86
C TYR A 91 -14.48 6.00 -5.66
N ARG A 92 -14.51 7.34 -5.77
CA ARG A 92 -14.96 8.21 -4.67
C ARG A 92 -16.43 8.04 -4.36
N LYS A 93 -17.27 7.86 -5.39
CA LYS A 93 -18.69 7.52 -5.22
C LYS A 93 -18.88 6.18 -4.53
N LEU A 94 -18.06 5.18 -4.86
CA LEU A 94 -18.07 3.89 -4.15
C LEU A 94 -17.70 4.04 -2.66
N MET A 95 -16.69 4.86 -2.35
CA MET A 95 -16.34 5.12 -0.95
C MET A 95 -17.44 5.90 -0.21
N ALA A 96 -18.00 6.93 -0.84
CA ALA A 96 -19.07 7.76 -0.28
C ALA A 96 -20.34 6.96 -0.04
N LEU A 97 -20.69 6.05 -0.96
CA LEU A 97 -21.82 5.13 -0.78
C LEU A 97 -21.69 4.34 0.53
N ASN A 98 -20.49 3.82 0.80
CA ASN A 98 -20.26 3.03 2.01
C ASN A 98 -20.19 3.90 3.28
N SER A 99 -19.57 5.07 3.23
CA SER A 99 -19.44 5.94 4.42
C SER A 99 -20.73 6.66 4.79
N SER A 100 -21.60 6.92 3.82
CA SER A 100 -22.83 7.71 3.99
C SER A 100 -24.10 6.89 3.82
N VAL A 101 -24.00 5.56 3.90
CA VAL A 101 -25.13 4.64 3.70
C VAL A 101 -26.36 4.99 4.55
N THR A 102 -26.17 5.47 5.79
CA THR A 102 -27.28 5.85 6.68
C THR A 102 -28.10 7.02 6.11
N GLU A 103 -27.45 8.01 5.52
CA GLU A 103 -28.11 9.16 4.88
C GLU A 103 -28.78 8.73 3.57
N LEU A 104 -28.16 7.79 2.86
CA LEU A 104 -28.61 7.29 1.56
C LEU A 104 -29.70 6.20 1.69
N ALA A 105 -29.93 5.64 2.87
CA ALA A 105 -30.74 4.44 3.07
C ALA A 105 -32.16 4.56 2.48
N GLY A 106 -32.84 5.70 2.70
CA GLY A 106 -34.17 5.94 2.15
C GLY A 106 -34.18 6.04 0.61
N LYS A 107 -33.13 6.60 0.03
CA LYS A 107 -32.99 6.74 -1.43
C LYS A 107 -32.67 5.40 -2.08
N LEU A 108 -31.82 4.60 -1.45
CA LEU A 108 -31.50 3.25 -1.88
C LEU A 108 -32.69 2.31 -1.73
N ALA A 109 -33.49 2.46 -0.66
CA ALA A 109 -34.75 1.71 -0.49
C ALA A 109 -35.77 2.02 -1.60
N ASN A 110 -35.82 3.26 -2.10
CA ASN A 110 -36.66 3.57 -3.26
C ASN A 110 -36.21 2.79 -4.51
N LEU A 111 -34.89 2.57 -4.70
CA LEU A 111 -34.37 1.79 -5.82
C LEU A 111 -34.70 0.29 -5.71
N SER A 112 -34.81 -0.23 -4.48
CA SER A 112 -35.23 -1.60 -4.22
C SER A 112 -36.76 -1.77 -4.14
N ASN A 113 -37.56 -0.76 -4.47
CA ASN A 113 -39.02 -0.76 -4.27
C ASN A 113 -39.41 -1.11 -2.82
N ASP A 114 -38.73 -0.49 -1.86
CA ASP A 114 -38.87 -0.69 -0.41
C ASP A 114 -38.56 -2.13 0.07
N LYS A 115 -37.93 -2.96 -0.77
CA LYS A 115 -37.43 -4.28 -0.37
C LYS A 115 -36.14 -4.18 0.41
N ASP A 116 -35.92 -5.16 1.25
CA ASP A 116 -34.66 -5.32 1.97
C ASP A 116 -33.57 -5.71 0.98
N PHE A 117 -32.35 -5.24 1.21
CA PHE A 117 -31.23 -5.57 0.35
C PHE A 117 -29.89 -5.53 1.07
N MET A 118 -28.88 -6.16 0.46
CA MET A 118 -27.50 -6.14 0.89
C MET A 118 -26.59 -5.92 -0.32
N VAL A 119 -25.68 -4.97 -0.20
CA VAL A 119 -24.65 -4.69 -1.23
C VAL A 119 -23.31 -5.17 -0.70
N GLU A 120 -22.65 -6.00 -1.47
CA GLU A 120 -21.26 -6.41 -1.28
C GLU A 120 -20.44 -5.84 -2.45
N THR A 121 -19.41 -5.06 -2.13
CA THR A 121 -18.48 -4.52 -3.13
C THR A 121 -17.08 -5.08 -2.89
N PHE A 122 -16.49 -5.65 -3.93
CA PHE A 122 -15.13 -6.17 -3.94
C PHE A 122 -14.29 -5.29 -4.87
N VAL A 123 -13.29 -4.60 -4.32
CA VAL A 123 -12.42 -3.71 -5.10
C VAL A 123 -10.99 -4.25 -5.08
N SER A 124 -10.36 -4.29 -6.25
CA SER A 124 -8.95 -4.64 -6.33
C SER A 124 -8.08 -3.64 -5.57
N ARG A 125 -7.09 -4.10 -4.81
CA ARG A 125 -6.22 -3.22 -4.01
C ARG A 125 -4.83 -3.82 -3.81
N TYR A 126 -3.87 -2.94 -3.58
CA TYR A 126 -2.57 -3.31 -3.05
C TYR A 126 -2.62 -3.39 -1.53
N ASN A 127 -1.86 -4.32 -0.97
CA ASN A 127 -1.42 -4.28 0.42
C ASN A 127 0.10 -4.18 0.44
N VAL A 128 0.63 -3.13 1.06
CA VAL A 128 2.07 -2.88 1.11
C VAL A 128 2.65 -3.27 2.46
N GLY A 129 3.90 -3.74 2.45
CA GLY A 129 4.60 -4.17 3.65
C GLY A 129 6.07 -3.79 3.66
N ILE A 130 6.58 -3.61 4.89
CA ILE A 130 8.02 -3.47 5.17
C ILE A 130 8.35 -4.48 6.27
N GLU A 131 9.20 -5.45 5.94
CA GLU A 131 9.72 -6.47 6.86
C GLU A 131 11.21 -6.21 7.12
N GLY A 132 11.61 -6.13 8.39
CA GLY A 132 12.95 -5.72 8.80
C GLY A 132 13.06 -4.22 9.07
N ARG A 133 14.28 -3.68 9.01
CA ARG A 133 14.56 -2.26 9.30
C ARG A 133 15.28 -1.59 8.13
N PHE A 134 15.02 -0.30 7.94
CA PHE A 134 15.85 0.52 7.07
C PHE A 134 17.28 0.62 7.61
N PRO A 135 18.30 0.69 6.74
CA PRO A 135 19.67 0.82 7.18
C PRO A 135 19.90 2.14 7.93
N ARG A 136 20.52 2.08 9.11
CA ARG A 136 20.99 3.27 9.83
C ARG A 136 22.37 3.67 9.34
N VAL A 137 22.60 4.97 9.19
CA VAL A 137 23.91 5.54 8.83
C VAL A 137 24.65 5.95 10.09
N TYR A 138 25.83 5.37 10.31
CA TYR A 138 26.72 5.66 11.44
C TYR A 138 27.73 6.75 11.10
N ILE A 139 28.25 6.74 9.86
CA ILE A 139 29.18 7.74 9.33
C ILE A 139 28.76 8.04 7.88
N ASP A 140 28.48 9.31 7.57
CA ASP A 140 28.06 9.73 6.23
C ASP A 140 29.21 10.43 5.48
N ASN A 141 29.98 9.67 4.71
CA ASN A 141 31.05 10.15 3.82
C ASN A 141 31.99 11.18 4.46
N VAL A 142 32.37 10.95 5.72
CA VAL A 142 33.22 11.87 6.47
C VAL A 142 34.66 11.74 5.96
N THR A 143 35.26 12.85 5.54
CA THR A 143 36.67 12.91 5.15
C THR A 143 37.53 13.30 6.35
N PHE A 144 38.31 12.35 6.85
CA PHE A 144 39.26 12.59 7.92
C PHE A 144 40.58 13.11 7.36
N SER A 145 40.95 14.33 7.74
CA SER A 145 42.18 15.02 7.34
C SER A 145 42.70 15.92 8.47
N ASN A 146 43.91 16.48 8.32
CA ASN A 146 44.46 17.40 9.30
C ASN A 146 43.66 18.71 9.31
N PRO A 147 43.02 19.09 10.44
CA PRO A 147 42.26 20.34 10.54
C PRO A 147 43.12 21.60 10.38
N LYS A 148 44.44 21.50 10.54
CA LYS A 148 45.39 22.63 10.42
C LYS A 148 46.10 22.72 9.05
N GLY A 149 45.69 21.91 8.07
CA GLY A 149 46.07 22.06 6.66
C GLY A 149 47.48 21.58 6.27
N ASN A 150 48.47 21.54 7.17
CA ASN A 150 49.82 21.05 6.82
C ASN A 150 50.55 20.35 7.99
N PRO A 151 51.05 19.10 7.82
CA PRO A 151 50.81 18.21 6.67
C PRO A 151 49.38 17.64 6.72
N PRO A 152 48.77 17.30 5.57
CA PRO A 152 47.32 17.18 5.44
C PRO A 152 46.68 15.97 6.15
N GLY A 153 47.44 15.08 6.79
CA GLY A 153 46.89 13.81 7.26
C GLY A 153 46.79 13.60 8.76
N ILE A 154 46.13 12.50 9.11
CA ILE A 154 45.70 12.13 10.45
C ILE A 154 46.20 10.72 10.81
N ASN A 155 46.25 10.39 12.10
CA ASN A 155 46.34 9.00 12.52
C ASN A 155 44.93 8.41 12.54
N PHE A 156 44.70 7.36 11.76
CA PHE A 156 43.41 6.71 11.61
C PHE A 156 43.51 5.24 12.02
N GLU A 157 42.55 4.77 12.79
CA GLU A 157 42.52 3.40 13.31
C GLU A 157 41.08 2.89 13.42
N ILE A 158 40.87 1.62 13.06
CA ILE A 158 39.65 0.87 13.38
C ILE A 158 40.08 -0.37 14.15
N SER A 159 39.47 -0.58 15.32
CA SER A 159 39.85 -1.68 16.21
C SER A 159 38.70 -2.20 17.07
N SER A 160 38.87 -3.42 17.58
CA SER A 160 38.00 -4.00 18.59
C SER A 160 38.34 -3.39 19.98
N GLY A 161 37.49 -2.49 20.45
CA GLY A 161 37.66 -1.79 21.74
C GLY A 161 38.69 -0.65 21.70
N ASN A 162 39.45 -0.49 22.78
CA ASN A 162 40.47 0.56 22.91
C ASN A 162 41.86 0.02 22.52
N GLY A 163 42.53 0.70 21.60
CA GLY A 163 43.89 0.38 21.13
C GLY A 163 43.91 -0.46 19.85
N ASN A 164 45.11 -0.80 19.36
CA ASN A 164 45.34 -1.37 18.02
C ASN A 164 45.13 -2.90 17.97
N ASN A 165 43.91 -3.33 18.30
CA ASN A 165 43.47 -4.72 18.31
C ASN A 165 42.87 -5.11 16.96
N PRO A 166 43.12 -6.35 16.49
CA PRO A 166 42.48 -6.83 15.27
C PRO A 166 40.97 -7.00 15.51
N PHE A 167 40.19 -6.79 14.46
CA PHE A 167 38.76 -7.03 14.47
C PHE A 167 38.35 -8.01 13.38
N THR A 168 37.19 -8.62 13.56
CA THR A 168 36.65 -9.65 12.68
C THR A 168 35.59 -9.07 11.74
N VAL A 169 35.63 -9.51 10.49
CA VAL A 169 34.66 -9.17 9.44
C VAL A 169 34.07 -10.44 8.84
N SER A 170 32.86 -10.34 8.31
CA SER A 170 32.16 -11.43 7.60
C SER A 170 32.29 -11.34 6.08
N TYR A 171 32.67 -10.16 5.58
CA TYR A 171 32.91 -9.86 4.17
C TYR A 171 34.01 -8.81 4.08
N VAL A 172 34.85 -8.91 3.06
CA VAL A 172 35.83 -7.87 2.72
C VAL A 172 36.05 -7.82 1.22
N GLU A 173 36.17 -6.61 0.69
CA GLU A 173 36.45 -6.33 -0.71
C GLU A 173 37.46 -5.19 -0.82
N ILE A 174 38.44 -5.35 -1.70
CA ILE A 174 39.37 -4.30 -2.09
C ILE A 174 39.20 -4.05 -3.59
N ILE A 175 38.91 -2.81 -3.95
CA ILE A 175 38.87 -2.36 -5.34
C ILE A 175 40.16 -1.56 -5.59
N ARG A 176 41.00 -2.06 -6.50
CA ARG A 176 42.29 -1.48 -6.86
C ARG A 176 42.44 -1.42 -8.37
N GLY A 177 42.67 -0.22 -8.91
CA GLY A 177 42.86 -0.02 -10.35
C GLY A 177 41.70 -0.56 -11.22
N GLY A 178 40.47 -0.52 -10.70
CA GLY A 178 39.28 -1.06 -11.36
C GLY A 178 39.05 -2.57 -11.20
N SER A 179 39.99 -3.31 -10.59
CA SER A 179 39.82 -4.74 -10.27
C SER A 179 39.26 -4.89 -8.85
N SER A 180 38.29 -5.79 -8.66
CA SER A 180 37.73 -6.14 -7.35
C SER A 180 38.29 -7.47 -6.87
N TYR A 181 38.76 -7.49 -5.62
CA TYR A 181 39.26 -8.66 -4.89
C TYR A 181 38.34 -8.88 -3.69
N ILE A 182 37.70 -10.04 -3.60
CA ILE A 182 36.67 -10.32 -2.59
C ILE A 182 37.11 -11.50 -1.72
N ASN A 183 36.96 -11.35 -0.40
CA ASN A 183 37.27 -12.37 0.60
C ASN A 183 38.66 -12.97 0.40
N GLU A 184 38.78 -14.26 0.08
CA GLU A 184 40.07 -14.95 -0.03
C GLU A 184 40.99 -14.35 -1.10
N ASP A 185 40.41 -13.75 -2.14
CA ASP A 185 41.17 -13.17 -3.24
C ASP A 185 42.04 -11.98 -2.77
N ILE A 186 41.66 -11.29 -1.69
CA ILE A 186 42.47 -10.18 -1.16
C ILE A 186 43.82 -10.69 -0.63
N CYS A 187 43.91 -11.96 -0.21
CA CYS A 187 45.13 -12.53 0.34
C CYS A 187 46.24 -12.63 -0.72
N SER A 188 45.89 -12.60 -2.00
CA SER A 188 46.87 -12.48 -3.10
C SER A 188 47.61 -11.13 -3.12
N LEU A 189 47.02 -10.09 -2.54
CA LEU A 189 47.60 -8.75 -2.44
C LEU A 189 48.55 -8.60 -1.24
N LYS A 190 48.64 -9.63 -0.39
CA LYS A 190 49.38 -9.61 0.87
C LYS A 190 50.88 -9.70 0.62
N THR A 191 51.64 -8.77 1.20
CA THR A 191 53.10 -8.86 1.32
C THR A 191 53.46 -9.07 2.79
N GLY A 192 53.91 -10.29 3.13
CA GLY A 192 54.15 -10.68 4.53
C GLY A 192 52.83 -10.75 5.33
N ASN A 193 52.65 -9.85 6.30
CA ASN A 193 51.41 -9.72 7.08
C ASN A 193 50.54 -8.53 6.69
N ASN A 194 50.93 -7.77 5.67
CA ASN A 194 50.28 -6.51 5.34
C ASN A 194 49.74 -6.51 3.91
N ILE A 195 48.62 -5.83 3.71
CA ILE A 195 48.25 -5.27 2.40
C ILE A 195 48.44 -3.76 2.53
N VAL A 196 49.39 -3.21 1.77
CA VAL A 196 49.60 -1.76 1.69
C VAL A 196 48.54 -1.20 0.76
N LEU A 197 47.73 -0.27 1.26
CA LEU A 197 46.71 0.41 0.47
C LEU A 197 47.36 1.58 -0.28
N GLN A 198 46.84 1.90 -1.46
CA GLN A 198 47.34 2.95 -2.34
C GLN A 198 46.28 4.04 -2.51
N ASP A 199 46.70 5.21 -3.00
CA ASP A 199 45.77 6.27 -3.38
C ASP A 199 44.78 5.75 -4.45
N GLY A 200 43.50 6.03 -4.27
CA GLY A 200 42.43 5.53 -5.13
C GLY A 200 41.93 4.11 -4.80
N ASP A 201 42.55 3.39 -3.86
CA ASP A 201 41.99 2.13 -3.37
C ASP A 201 40.67 2.39 -2.62
N ARG A 202 39.74 1.44 -2.75
CA ARG A 202 38.51 1.39 -1.96
C ARG A 202 38.43 0.07 -1.21
N VAL A 203 38.20 0.13 0.09
CA VAL A 203 38.09 -1.05 0.96
C VAL A 203 36.70 -1.09 1.56
N LYS A 204 35.99 -2.18 1.34
CA LYS A 204 34.67 -2.43 1.93
C LYS A 204 34.72 -3.65 2.82
N PHE A 205 34.04 -3.63 3.95
CA PHE A 205 33.87 -4.82 4.77
C PHE A 205 32.61 -4.76 5.63
N ILE A 206 32.09 -5.93 6.00
CA ILE A 206 30.96 -6.05 6.93
C ILE A 206 31.50 -6.55 8.27
N LEU A 207 31.30 -5.76 9.32
CA LEU A 207 31.77 -6.08 10.66
C LEU A 207 31.08 -7.32 11.24
N ALA A 208 31.85 -8.21 11.88
CA ALA A 208 31.30 -9.34 12.64
C ALA A 208 31.19 -9.02 14.15
N GLU A 209 31.83 -7.95 14.61
CA GLU A 209 31.80 -7.45 15.98
C GLU A 209 31.77 -5.92 16.01
N ASP A 210 31.46 -5.34 17.17
CA ASP A 210 31.48 -3.88 17.35
C ASP A 210 32.92 -3.37 17.30
N VAL A 211 33.14 -2.25 16.61
CA VAL A 211 34.45 -1.61 16.47
C VAL A 211 34.41 -0.13 16.82
N THR A 212 35.57 0.40 17.18
CA THR A 212 35.80 1.82 17.37
C THR A 212 36.65 2.35 16.22
N LEU A 213 36.15 3.35 15.51
CA LEU A 213 36.93 4.16 14.58
C LEU A 213 37.47 5.37 15.35
N THR A 214 38.78 5.60 15.27
CA THR A 214 39.46 6.73 15.90
C THR A 214 40.29 7.49 14.88
N ALA A 215 40.10 8.80 14.79
CA ALA A 215 40.88 9.71 13.95
C ALA A 215 41.52 10.80 14.84
N THR A 216 42.86 10.86 14.91
CA THR A 216 43.59 11.74 15.85
C THR A 216 44.74 12.53 15.22
N ARG A 217 44.81 13.83 15.53
CA ARG A 217 45.95 14.71 15.21
C ARG A 217 46.15 15.78 16.29
N GLY A 218 47.18 15.64 17.12
CA GLY A 218 47.45 16.58 18.21
C GLY A 218 46.33 16.56 19.24
N GLN A 219 45.59 17.67 19.39
CA GLN A 219 44.41 17.76 20.27
C GLN A 219 43.09 17.42 19.57
N TYR A 220 43.09 17.25 18.24
CA TYR A 220 41.91 16.85 17.50
C TYR A 220 41.74 15.32 17.60
N THR A 221 40.58 14.89 18.08
CA THR A 221 40.19 13.48 18.22
C THR A 221 38.73 13.35 17.85
N GLU A 222 38.43 12.49 16.88
CA GLU A 222 37.08 12.03 16.59
C GLU A 222 37.01 10.52 16.80
N THR A 223 35.92 10.07 17.41
CA THR A 223 35.68 8.67 17.75
C THR A 223 34.26 8.29 17.39
N TYR A 224 34.11 7.16 16.69
CA TYR A 224 32.83 6.59 16.31
C TYR A 224 32.77 5.13 16.72
N THR A 225 31.65 4.72 17.32
CA THR A 225 31.34 3.30 17.57
C THR A 225 30.50 2.79 16.41
N ILE A 226 30.97 1.75 15.72
CA ILE A 226 30.27 1.12 14.61
C ILE A 226 29.88 -0.30 15.03
N PRO A 227 28.58 -0.65 15.04
CA PRO A 227 28.14 -1.95 15.53
C PRO A 227 28.41 -3.08 14.53
N SER A 228 28.43 -4.30 15.06
CA SER A 228 28.42 -5.54 14.27
C SER A 228 27.29 -5.55 13.24
N GLY A 229 27.57 -6.12 12.07
CA GLY A 229 26.67 -6.15 10.92
C GLY A 229 26.65 -4.87 10.08
N ALA A 230 27.40 -3.83 10.45
CA ALA A 230 27.53 -2.65 9.60
C ALA A 230 28.51 -2.89 8.44
N LEU A 231 28.14 -2.38 7.26
CA LEU A 231 29.04 -2.16 6.13
C LEU A 231 29.88 -0.91 6.41
N VAL A 232 31.19 -1.04 6.30
CA VAL A 232 32.14 0.09 6.29
C VAL A 232 32.77 0.16 4.91
N ASP A 233 32.78 1.35 4.32
CA ASP A 233 33.33 1.65 3.00
C ASP A 233 34.32 2.80 3.13
N ILE A 234 35.56 2.51 2.77
CA ILE A 234 36.70 3.38 3.01
C ILE A 234 37.33 3.70 1.66
N TYR A 235 37.39 4.98 1.32
CA TYR A 235 38.07 5.48 0.13
C TYR A 235 39.34 6.24 0.51
N ILE A 236 40.47 5.79 -0.02
CA ILE A 236 41.80 6.33 0.30
C ILE A 236 42.09 7.52 -0.62
N THR A 237 42.28 8.71 -0.05
CA THR A 237 42.45 9.98 -0.79
C THR A 237 43.61 10.79 -0.23
N GLY A 238 44.87 10.57 -0.60
CA GLY A 238 45.95 11.36 0.00
C GLY A 238 47.39 10.98 -0.42
N PRO A 239 48.33 11.93 -0.42
CA PRO A 239 49.38 11.98 -1.43
C PRO A 239 50.58 11.06 -1.14
N GLU A 240 51.04 10.40 -2.21
CA GLU A 240 52.36 9.81 -2.48
C GLU A 240 52.91 8.71 -1.56
N VAL A 241 52.49 8.59 -0.30
CA VAL A 241 52.76 7.44 0.57
C VAL A 241 51.59 7.23 1.51
N SER A 242 50.57 6.54 1.00
CA SER A 242 49.53 5.95 1.83
C SER A 242 50.21 5.00 2.84
N ASN A 243 50.34 5.46 4.09
CA ASN A 243 50.74 4.61 5.21
C ASN A 243 49.58 3.75 5.72
N PHE A 244 48.51 3.62 4.93
CA PHE A 244 47.43 2.71 5.25
C PHE A 244 47.83 1.28 4.98
N GLN A 245 47.53 0.43 5.95
CA GLN A 245 47.70 -0.99 5.82
C GLN A 245 46.55 -1.74 6.48
N ILE A 246 46.15 -2.81 5.81
CA ILE A 246 45.43 -3.91 6.44
C ILE A 246 46.50 -4.86 6.98
N ASN A 247 46.58 -5.00 8.29
CA ASN A 247 47.57 -5.83 8.97
C ASN A 247 46.90 -7.06 9.58
N PHE A 248 47.29 -8.25 9.13
CA PHE A 248 46.78 -9.53 9.63
C PHE A 248 47.61 -10.08 10.81
N GLY A 249 48.54 -9.30 11.37
CA GLY A 249 49.35 -9.67 12.53
C GLY A 249 48.49 -9.76 13.78
N GLY A 250 48.37 -10.97 14.34
CA GLY A 250 47.43 -11.27 15.44
C GLY A 250 46.02 -11.63 14.96
N GLY A 251 45.81 -11.79 13.66
CA GLY A 251 44.56 -12.26 13.04
C GLY A 251 44.81 -13.29 11.93
N SER A 252 43.86 -13.44 11.02
CA SER A 252 43.92 -14.35 9.87
C SER A 252 43.39 -13.65 8.63
N CYS A 253 44.15 -13.72 7.53
CA CYS A 253 43.64 -13.27 6.25
C CYS A 253 42.49 -14.21 5.81
N PRO A 254 41.36 -13.68 5.32
CA PRO A 254 41.02 -12.28 5.07
C PRO A 254 40.16 -11.64 6.17
N TYR A 255 39.68 -12.43 7.14
CA TYR A 255 38.56 -12.03 8.02
C TYR A 255 38.95 -11.35 9.33
N THR A 256 40.21 -11.44 9.78
CA THR A 256 40.61 -10.84 11.05
C THR A 256 41.86 -10.01 10.85
N PHE A 257 41.72 -8.68 10.95
CA PHE A 257 42.80 -7.74 10.66
C PHE A 257 42.69 -6.45 11.47
N LYS A 258 43.77 -5.69 11.46
CA LYS A 258 43.84 -4.31 11.94
C LYS A 258 43.79 -3.39 10.73
N PHE A 259 43.00 -2.33 10.82
CA PHE A 259 42.95 -1.29 9.79
C PHE A 259 43.53 -0.01 10.38
N SER A 260 44.71 0.39 9.92
CA SER A 260 45.40 1.56 10.49
C SER A 260 46.18 2.35 9.45
N GLY A 261 46.24 3.65 9.65
CA GLY A 261 47.07 4.59 8.90
C GLY A 261 47.73 5.58 9.86
N LYS A 262 49.05 5.75 9.77
CA LYS A 262 49.79 6.69 10.63
C LYS A 262 50.42 7.82 9.83
N GLY A 263 50.31 9.05 10.33
CA GLY A 263 50.97 10.23 9.76
C GLY A 263 50.10 11.03 8.78
N ASN A 264 50.51 11.08 7.50
CA ASN A 264 49.92 11.96 6.49
C ASN A 264 48.82 11.26 5.66
N VAL A 265 47.87 10.65 6.37
CA VAL A 265 46.81 9.85 5.78
C VAL A 265 45.51 10.65 5.69
N VAL A 266 44.82 10.58 4.56
CA VAL A 266 43.50 11.20 4.36
C VAL A 266 42.56 10.17 3.78
N VAL A 267 41.35 10.07 4.36
CA VAL A 267 40.42 8.99 4.08
C VAL A 267 38.98 9.47 4.17
N THR A 268 38.16 8.98 3.26
CA THR A 268 36.71 9.16 3.33
C THR A 268 36.07 7.88 3.81
N VAL A 269 35.24 7.94 4.85
CA VAL A 269 34.59 6.77 5.43
C VAL A 269 33.08 6.93 5.35
N PHE A 270 32.43 5.87 4.91
CA PHE A 270 31.00 5.68 5.02
C PHE A 270 30.73 4.41 5.83
N ALA A 271 29.78 4.45 6.76
CA ALA A 271 29.39 3.29 7.54
C ALA A 271 27.88 3.27 7.76
N ALA A 272 27.24 2.14 7.45
CA ALA A 272 25.80 1.93 7.64
C ALA A 272 25.47 0.46 7.91
N ASP A 273 24.27 0.18 8.42
CA ASP A 273 23.74 -1.19 8.46
C ASP A 273 23.86 -1.87 7.07
N SER A 274 24.30 -3.14 7.03
CA SER A 274 24.41 -3.89 5.78
C SER A 274 23.09 -4.48 5.27
N GLY A 275 22.11 -4.64 6.17
CA GLY A 275 20.79 -5.17 5.84
C GLY A 275 19.86 -4.13 5.24
N VAL A 276 19.05 -4.55 4.27
CA VAL A 276 17.94 -3.77 3.72
C VAL A 276 16.60 -4.44 4.10
N PRO A 277 15.53 -3.66 4.32
CA PRO A 277 14.22 -4.23 4.59
C PRO A 277 13.70 -4.92 3.33
N LYS A 278 12.91 -5.98 3.53
CA LYS A 278 12.13 -6.59 2.47
C LYS A 278 10.85 -5.78 2.29
N LEU A 279 10.64 -5.33 1.06
CA LEU A 279 9.46 -4.59 0.65
C LEU A 279 8.47 -5.58 0.01
N THR A 280 7.17 -5.31 0.16
CA THR A 280 6.13 -6.08 -0.52
C THR A 280 5.04 -5.15 -1.04
N GLY A 281 4.54 -5.42 -2.24
CA GLY A 281 3.40 -4.75 -2.86
C GLY A 281 2.44 -5.75 -3.48
N ASN A 282 1.68 -6.45 -2.64
CA ASN A 282 0.80 -7.52 -3.10
C ASN A 282 -0.50 -6.93 -3.67
N TYR A 283 -0.71 -7.10 -4.98
CA TYR A 283 -1.97 -6.75 -5.63
C TYR A 283 -2.95 -7.92 -5.57
N THR A 284 -4.10 -7.71 -4.94
CA THR A 284 -5.20 -8.67 -4.92
C THR A 284 -6.35 -8.15 -5.76
N SER A 285 -6.73 -8.92 -6.79
CA SER A 285 -7.84 -8.57 -7.68
C SER A 285 -9.20 -8.84 -7.03
N ALA A 286 -10.23 -8.08 -7.41
CA ALA A 286 -11.60 -8.24 -6.92
C ALA A 286 -12.16 -9.67 -6.97
N PRO A 287 -11.94 -10.49 -8.03
CA PRO A 287 -12.41 -11.88 -8.05
C PRO A 287 -11.83 -12.76 -6.93
N VAL A 288 -10.59 -12.47 -6.49
CA VAL A 288 -9.97 -13.21 -5.39
C VAL A 288 -10.68 -12.89 -4.07
N PHE A 289 -10.92 -11.60 -3.80
CA PHE A 289 -11.69 -11.20 -2.61
C PHE A 289 -13.11 -11.79 -2.61
N GLU A 290 -13.77 -11.82 -3.76
CA GLU A 290 -15.09 -12.46 -3.90
C GLU A 290 -15.02 -13.96 -3.57
N SER A 291 -14.03 -14.68 -4.10
CA SER A 291 -13.89 -16.13 -3.84
C SER A 291 -13.61 -16.47 -2.37
N LEU A 292 -13.00 -15.54 -1.63
CA LEU A 292 -12.73 -15.66 -0.20
C LEU A 292 -13.91 -15.20 0.68
N GLY A 293 -14.94 -14.57 0.10
CA GLY A 293 -16.03 -13.99 0.86
C GLY A 293 -15.60 -12.78 1.69
N GLU A 294 -14.60 -12.03 1.23
CA GLU A 294 -14.03 -10.86 1.92
C GLU A 294 -14.41 -9.56 1.19
N PRO A 295 -15.66 -9.06 1.32
CA PRO A 295 -16.04 -7.81 0.68
C PRO A 295 -15.20 -6.64 1.20
N THR A 296 -14.85 -5.73 0.29
CA THR A 296 -14.17 -4.48 0.65
C THR A 296 -15.13 -3.55 1.39
N TYR A 297 -16.38 -3.53 0.94
CA TYR A 297 -17.48 -2.78 1.53
C TYR A 297 -18.72 -3.66 1.57
N VAL A 298 -19.42 -3.69 2.69
CA VAL A 298 -20.67 -4.43 2.85
C VAL A 298 -21.62 -3.64 3.73
N PHE A 299 -22.87 -3.55 3.29
CA PHE A 299 -23.95 -3.01 4.10
C PHE A 299 -25.28 -3.65 3.69
N ALA A 300 -26.18 -3.76 4.65
CA ALA A 300 -27.57 -4.15 4.40
C ALA A 300 -28.51 -3.04 4.84
N VAL A 301 -29.64 -2.92 4.14
CA VAL A 301 -30.76 -2.06 4.52
C VAL A 301 -31.96 -2.97 4.70
N ILE A 302 -32.48 -2.98 5.93
CA ILE A 302 -33.66 -3.75 6.33
C ILE A 302 -34.68 -2.76 6.87
N ASN A 303 -35.89 -2.77 6.32
CA ASN A 303 -36.95 -1.84 6.69
C ASN A 303 -36.47 -0.37 6.71
N ARG A 304 -35.73 0.05 5.68
CA ARG A 304 -35.11 1.39 5.51
C ARG A 304 -34.06 1.77 6.56
N THR A 305 -33.61 0.82 7.37
CA THR A 305 -32.56 1.03 8.36
C THR A 305 -31.30 0.26 8.01
N VAL A 306 -30.13 0.87 8.20
CA VAL A 306 -28.85 0.21 7.92
C VAL A 306 -28.56 -0.79 9.03
N ILE A 307 -28.35 -2.05 8.63
CA ILE A 307 -28.02 -3.16 9.53
C ILE A 307 -26.63 -3.67 9.18
N ALA A 308 -25.77 -3.79 10.19
CA ALA A 308 -24.42 -4.34 10.06
C ALA A 308 -24.29 -5.76 10.66
N ASP A 309 -25.25 -6.18 11.49
CA ASP A 309 -25.21 -7.50 12.15
C ASP A 309 -25.60 -8.61 11.17
N GLN A 310 -24.62 -9.43 10.79
CA GLN A 310 -24.81 -10.54 9.86
C GLN A 310 -25.85 -11.57 10.34
N SER A 311 -26.01 -11.75 11.66
CA SER A 311 -27.00 -12.67 12.19
C SER A 311 -28.43 -12.17 11.95
N VAL A 312 -28.66 -10.87 12.08
CA VAL A 312 -29.94 -10.21 11.79
C VAL A 312 -30.23 -10.26 10.29
N ILE A 313 -29.23 -9.98 9.45
CA ILE A 313 -29.35 -10.04 7.98
C ILE A 313 -29.73 -11.46 7.54
N ASN A 314 -28.98 -12.47 7.99
CA ASN A 314 -29.26 -13.87 7.67
C ASN A 314 -30.63 -14.31 8.18
N ALA A 315 -31.04 -13.87 9.38
CA ALA A 315 -32.37 -14.18 9.90
C ALA A 315 -33.49 -13.54 9.07
N SER A 316 -33.32 -12.31 8.57
CA SER A 316 -34.27 -11.66 7.67
C SER A 316 -34.38 -12.41 6.34
N MET A 317 -33.24 -12.68 5.69
CA MET A 317 -33.20 -13.45 4.44
C MET A 317 -33.84 -14.84 4.57
N ASN A 318 -33.60 -15.55 5.68
CA ASN A 318 -34.16 -16.90 5.91
C ASN A 318 -35.67 -16.91 6.14
N ARG A 319 -36.25 -15.81 6.64
CA ARG A 319 -37.72 -15.66 6.75
C ARG A 319 -38.35 -15.31 5.42
N SER A 320 -37.57 -14.79 4.48
CA SER A 320 -38.08 -14.32 3.21
C SER A 320 -38.54 -15.49 2.33
N PRO A 321 -39.74 -15.41 1.70
CA PRO A 321 -40.16 -16.39 0.70
C PRO A 321 -39.38 -16.26 -0.62
N TRP A 322 -38.58 -15.21 -0.78
CA TRP A 322 -37.89 -14.89 -2.02
C TRP A 322 -36.59 -14.12 -1.76
N VAL A 323 -35.50 -14.58 -2.35
CA VAL A 323 -34.21 -13.88 -2.37
C VAL A 323 -33.70 -13.88 -3.81
N GLU A 324 -33.40 -12.69 -4.33
CA GLU A 324 -32.77 -12.47 -5.62
C GLU A 324 -31.33 -12.01 -5.44
N VAL A 325 -30.45 -12.48 -6.32
CA VAL A 325 -29.02 -12.15 -6.29
C VAL A 325 -28.59 -11.72 -7.66
N GLU A 326 -28.06 -10.51 -7.76
CA GLU A 326 -27.48 -9.98 -8.98
C GLU A 326 -26.03 -9.59 -8.78
N ARG A 327 -25.27 -9.71 -9.86
CA ARG A 327 -23.83 -9.50 -9.85
C ARG A 327 -23.37 -8.79 -11.11
N ARG A 328 -22.48 -7.80 -10.94
CA ARG A 328 -21.83 -7.11 -12.06
C ARG A 328 -20.32 -7.03 -11.83
N ILE A 329 -19.56 -7.40 -12.86
CA ILE A 329 -18.14 -7.08 -12.97
C ILE A 329 -18.06 -5.72 -13.64
N VAL A 330 -17.40 -4.78 -12.98
CA VAL A 330 -17.33 -3.38 -13.41
C VAL A 330 -15.89 -2.91 -13.40
N THR A 331 -15.62 -1.90 -14.22
CA THR A 331 -14.35 -1.18 -14.16
C THR A 331 -14.53 0.03 -13.24
N VAL A 332 -13.62 0.25 -12.31
CA VAL A 332 -13.58 1.40 -11.43
C VAL A 332 -12.39 2.25 -11.83
N GLU A 333 -12.63 3.52 -12.09
CA GLU A 333 -11.54 4.47 -12.18
C GLU A 333 -11.16 5.00 -10.79
N ARG A 334 -9.88 4.83 -10.45
CA ARG A 334 -9.31 5.24 -9.18
C ARG A 334 -8.19 6.23 -9.39
N PHE A 335 -8.31 7.38 -8.75
CA PHE A 335 -7.29 8.40 -8.70
C PHE A 335 -7.21 8.98 -7.29
N GLU A 336 -6.09 8.69 -6.61
CA GLU A 336 -5.82 9.23 -5.29
C GLU A 336 -4.69 10.24 -5.37
N TYR A 337 -4.90 11.39 -4.72
CA TYR A 337 -3.87 12.39 -4.53
C TYR A 337 -4.19 13.21 -3.28
N ASN A 338 -3.78 12.68 -2.13
CA ASN A 338 -3.92 13.29 -0.82
C ASN A 338 -2.60 13.17 -0.05
N LEU A 339 -1.71 14.15 -0.25
CA LEU A 339 -0.42 14.24 0.45
C LEU A 339 -0.56 14.51 1.96
N SER A 340 -1.79 14.72 2.46
CA SER A 340 -2.15 14.88 3.88
C SER A 340 -2.72 13.60 4.50
N ALA A 341 -2.82 12.50 3.74
CA ALA A 341 -3.38 11.24 4.24
C ALA A 341 -2.58 10.68 5.44
N PRO A 342 -3.26 10.04 6.42
CA PRO A 342 -2.60 9.37 7.54
C PRO A 342 -1.85 8.11 7.10
N PRO A 343 -1.00 7.52 7.97
CA PRO A 343 -0.36 6.25 7.67
C PRO A 343 -1.36 5.13 7.34
N SER A 344 -1.10 4.37 6.27
CA SER A 344 -1.92 3.24 5.87
C SER A 344 -1.13 2.24 5.00
N GLN A 345 -1.42 0.96 5.19
CA GLN A 345 -0.88 -0.13 4.37
C GLN A 345 -1.74 -0.46 3.15
N SER A 346 -2.97 0.06 3.10
CA SER A 346 -3.96 -0.27 2.06
C SER A 346 -4.46 0.95 1.30
N ILE A 347 -4.46 2.13 1.93
CA ILE A 347 -4.91 3.39 1.34
C ILE A 347 -3.68 4.21 0.91
N PRO A 348 -3.43 4.35 -0.40
CA PRO A 348 -2.32 5.17 -0.90
C PRO A 348 -2.61 6.66 -0.72
N MET A 349 -1.55 7.44 -0.50
CA MET A 349 -1.62 8.90 -0.60
C MET A 349 -1.58 9.39 -2.05
N ILE A 350 -0.96 8.62 -2.94
CA ILE A 350 -0.93 8.87 -4.39
C ILE A 350 -1.21 7.56 -5.09
N TYR A 351 -2.16 7.53 -6.02
CA TYR A 351 -2.45 6.36 -6.83
C TYR A 351 -3.02 6.73 -8.18
N GLY A 352 -2.42 6.20 -9.25
CA GLY A 352 -2.89 6.41 -10.61
C GLY A 352 -2.07 5.66 -11.64
N ALA A 353 -2.41 5.87 -12.90
CA ALA A 353 -1.64 5.41 -14.05
C ALA A 353 -0.78 6.56 -14.59
N LEU A 354 0.49 6.30 -14.87
CA LEU A 354 1.40 7.28 -15.44
C LEU A 354 0.97 7.64 -16.86
N ARG A 355 0.77 8.92 -17.12
CA ARG A 355 0.44 9.47 -18.45
C ARG A 355 1.61 10.20 -19.08
N ASN A 356 2.39 10.92 -18.25
CA ASN A 356 3.57 11.64 -18.67
C ASN A 356 4.72 11.34 -17.72
N SER A 357 5.94 11.25 -18.23
CA SER A 357 7.12 11.10 -17.38
C SER A 357 7.36 12.39 -16.57
N PRO A 358 7.68 12.29 -15.28
CA PRO A 358 8.06 13.47 -14.50
C PRO A 358 9.34 14.13 -15.05
N PRO A 359 9.50 15.45 -14.91
CA PRO A 359 10.70 16.16 -15.30
C PRO A 359 11.93 15.60 -14.58
N ALA A 360 13.09 15.65 -15.23
CA ALA A 360 14.34 15.14 -14.65
C ALA A 360 14.73 15.83 -13.32
N GLY A 361 14.32 17.09 -13.14
CA GLY A 361 14.55 17.87 -11.90
C GLY A 361 13.45 17.73 -10.85
N ALA A 362 12.46 16.85 -11.04
CA ALA A 362 11.37 16.68 -10.08
C ALA A 362 11.88 16.03 -8.78
N TYR A 363 11.33 16.43 -7.64
CA TYR A 363 11.70 15.88 -6.34
C TYR A 363 10.51 15.77 -5.39
N LEU A 364 10.63 14.83 -4.45
CA LEU A 364 9.82 14.76 -3.24
C LEU A 364 10.55 15.54 -2.14
N LYS A 365 9.88 16.50 -1.53
CA LYS A 365 10.36 17.21 -0.34
C LYS A 365 9.55 16.76 0.87
N VAL A 366 10.26 16.36 1.92
CA VAL A 366 9.67 16.03 3.22
C VAL A 366 10.20 17.04 4.23
N SER A 367 9.29 17.77 4.86
CA SER A 367 9.59 18.75 5.91
C SER A 367 9.08 18.24 7.25
N VAL A 368 9.87 18.39 8.31
CA VAL A 368 9.63 17.76 9.62
C VAL A 368 9.97 18.73 10.75
N PRO A 369 9.41 18.55 11.96
CA PRO A 369 9.78 19.36 13.12
C PRO A 369 11.22 19.09 13.58
N ASP A 370 11.79 20.03 14.34
CA ASP A 370 13.14 19.91 14.92
C ASP A 370 13.17 19.00 16.17
N VAL A 371 12.64 17.79 16.03
CA VAL A 371 12.67 16.74 17.07
C VAL A 371 12.95 15.37 16.43
N PRO A 372 13.47 14.39 17.19
CA PRO A 372 13.70 13.05 16.68
C PRO A 372 12.41 12.40 16.17
N GLY A 373 12.50 11.65 15.08
CA GLY A 373 11.38 10.91 14.53
C GLY A 373 11.68 10.35 13.14
N ASN A 374 10.71 9.61 12.59
CA ASN A 374 10.79 9.07 11.24
C ASN A 374 9.42 8.94 10.58
N VAL A 375 9.43 8.96 9.25
CA VAL A 375 8.31 8.59 8.39
C VAL A 375 8.84 7.61 7.33
N SER A 376 8.07 6.58 7.04
CA SER A 376 8.40 5.63 5.99
C SER A 376 7.33 5.59 4.91
N PHE A 377 7.76 5.32 3.68
CA PHE A 377 6.94 5.21 2.51
C PHE A 377 7.21 3.90 1.79
N VAL A 378 6.17 3.32 1.22
CA VAL A 378 6.29 2.28 0.19
C VAL A 378 5.82 2.87 -1.13
N VAL A 379 6.59 2.62 -2.18
CA VAL A 379 6.33 3.10 -3.53
C VAL A 379 6.26 1.91 -4.46
N ILE A 380 5.17 1.82 -5.20
CA ILE A 380 4.98 0.87 -6.29
C ILE A 380 5.00 1.68 -7.58
N SER A 381 5.92 1.35 -8.48
CA SER A 381 6.04 2.01 -9.78
C SER A 381 6.23 0.95 -10.88
N GLY A 382 5.16 0.67 -11.63
CA GLY A 382 5.12 -0.49 -12.51
C GLY A 382 5.30 -1.79 -11.72
N ALA A 383 6.36 -2.53 -12.03
CA ALA A 383 6.75 -3.74 -11.31
C ALA A 383 7.76 -3.49 -10.17
N ALA A 384 8.24 -2.26 -10.01
CA ALA A 384 9.26 -1.95 -9.02
C ALA A 384 8.64 -1.61 -7.65
N GLU A 385 9.23 -2.18 -6.61
CA GLU A 385 8.92 -1.89 -5.21
C GLU A 385 10.09 -1.13 -4.58
N ARG A 386 9.78 0.01 -3.94
CA ARG A 386 10.78 0.89 -3.34
C ARG A 386 10.33 1.35 -1.97
N GLY A 387 11.29 1.51 -1.06
CA GLY A 387 11.06 1.92 0.31
C GLY A 387 11.82 3.21 0.56
N LEU A 388 11.18 4.19 1.16
CA LEU A 388 11.85 5.44 1.54
C LEU A 388 11.60 5.68 3.04
N MET A 389 12.66 5.86 3.81
CA MET A 389 12.57 6.35 5.18
C MET A 389 13.18 7.74 5.26
N VAL A 390 12.45 8.70 5.80
CA VAL A 390 12.95 10.02 6.17
C VAL A 390 12.99 10.09 7.69
N TYR A 391 14.11 10.51 8.25
CA TYR A 391 14.34 10.46 9.70
C TYR A 391 15.24 11.59 10.19
N LYS A 392 15.14 11.85 11.50
CA LYS A 392 16.00 12.77 12.24
C LYS A 392 16.34 12.13 13.59
N GLU A 393 17.63 12.11 13.94
CA GLU A 393 18.13 11.44 15.14
C GLU A 393 18.09 12.36 16.37
N ALA A 394 18.41 13.65 16.20
CA ALA A 394 18.43 14.64 17.28
C ALA A 394 17.99 16.03 16.80
N SER A 395 17.53 16.89 17.73
CA SER A 395 17.29 18.31 17.44
C SER A 395 18.60 18.99 17.03
N GLY A 396 18.51 19.91 16.07
CA GLY A 396 19.64 20.60 15.47
C GLY A 396 20.39 19.80 14.40
N GLU A 397 20.13 18.50 14.23
CA GLU A 397 20.72 17.70 13.15
C GLU A 397 19.97 17.85 11.82
N ASP A 398 20.66 17.59 10.72
CA ASP A 398 20.04 17.54 9.40
C ASP A 398 19.07 16.36 9.27
N VAL A 399 17.99 16.58 8.51
CA VAL A 399 17.04 15.54 8.14
C VAL A 399 17.68 14.64 7.08
N LYS A 400 17.64 13.34 7.32
CA LYS A 400 18.25 12.32 6.46
C LYS A 400 17.17 11.48 5.80
N ALA A 401 17.50 10.87 4.66
CA ALA A 401 16.64 9.90 4.01
C ALA A 401 17.42 8.70 3.49
N VAL A 402 16.81 7.52 3.60
CA VAL A 402 17.30 6.27 3.03
C VAL A 402 16.27 5.73 2.05
N LEU A 403 16.67 5.62 0.79
CA LEU A 403 15.90 4.99 -0.26
C LEU A 403 16.44 3.59 -0.51
N VAL A 404 15.57 2.59 -0.45
CA VAL A 404 15.86 1.18 -0.72
C VAL A 404 15.17 0.79 -2.03
N TYR A 405 15.92 0.24 -2.97
CA TYR A 405 15.44 -0.20 -4.28
C TYR A 405 16.38 -1.25 -4.86
N ASP A 406 15.86 -2.32 -5.49
CA ASP A 406 16.68 -3.35 -6.18
C ASP A 406 17.86 -3.89 -5.34
N ASN A 407 17.65 -4.13 -4.04
CA ASN A 407 18.68 -4.51 -3.05
C ASN A 407 19.84 -3.50 -2.90
N LYS A 408 19.63 -2.25 -3.32
CA LYS A 408 20.55 -1.12 -3.17
C LYS A 408 19.96 -0.07 -2.25
N THR A 409 20.85 0.74 -1.71
CA THR A 409 20.50 1.89 -0.88
C THR A 409 21.03 3.17 -1.52
N ALA A 410 20.27 4.25 -1.38
CA ALA A 410 20.73 5.61 -1.64
C ALA A 410 20.42 6.47 -0.42
N TYR A 411 21.40 7.29 -0.03
CA TYR A 411 21.34 8.14 1.14
C TYR A 411 21.25 9.59 0.69
N TYR A 412 20.42 10.36 1.39
CA TYR A 412 20.24 11.78 1.15
C TYR A 412 20.31 12.51 2.48
N SER A 413 20.97 13.66 2.50
CA SER A 413 20.94 14.59 3.63
C SER A 413 20.36 15.91 3.15
N GLY A 414 19.50 16.49 3.97
CA GLY A 414 18.88 17.77 3.74
C GLY A 414 19.48 18.85 4.63
N ASN A 415 18.60 19.66 5.21
CA ASN A 415 18.93 20.60 6.27
C ASN A 415 18.17 20.22 7.55
N VAL A 416 18.23 21.06 8.58
CA VAL A 416 17.56 20.82 9.86
C VAL A 416 16.03 20.69 9.80
N THR A 417 15.36 21.13 8.73
CA THR A 417 13.88 21.08 8.63
C THR A 417 13.35 20.23 7.49
N SER A 418 14.16 19.87 6.50
CA SER A 418 13.66 19.17 5.32
C SER A 418 14.75 18.44 4.55
N VAL A 419 14.34 17.42 3.80
CA VAL A 419 15.16 16.70 2.82
C VAL A 419 14.43 16.62 1.49
N SER A 420 15.18 16.70 0.38
CA SER A 420 14.66 16.58 -0.97
C SER A 420 15.26 15.36 -1.66
N ILE A 421 14.41 14.49 -2.20
CA ILE A 421 14.80 13.26 -2.85
C ILE A 421 14.34 13.31 -4.31
N PRO A 422 15.23 13.09 -5.30
CA PRO A 422 14.86 13.10 -6.71
C PRO A 422 13.76 12.08 -7.02
N LEU A 423 12.73 12.52 -7.75
CA LEU A 423 11.57 11.70 -8.02
C LEU A 423 11.88 10.56 -9.00
N ASN A 424 12.83 10.75 -9.92
CA ASN A 424 13.35 9.68 -10.77
C ASN A 424 14.04 8.57 -9.97
N LYS A 425 14.59 8.87 -8.77
CA LYS A 425 15.11 7.85 -7.86
C LYS A 425 13.98 7.18 -7.09
N ILE A 426 12.93 7.92 -6.71
CA ILE A 426 11.79 7.35 -5.99
C ILE A 426 10.92 6.45 -6.88
N LEU A 427 10.65 6.87 -8.11
CA LEU A 427 9.81 6.13 -9.05
C LEU A 427 10.62 5.14 -9.91
N GLY A 428 11.92 5.39 -10.10
CA GLY A 428 12.72 4.67 -11.08
C GLY A 428 12.37 5.12 -12.50
N ASP A 429 12.21 4.15 -13.39
CA ASP A 429 11.92 4.36 -14.81
C ASP A 429 10.56 3.75 -15.23
N PRO A 430 9.43 4.18 -14.64
CA PRO A 430 8.12 3.67 -15.02
C PRO A 430 7.75 4.06 -16.46
N LYS A 431 7.03 3.18 -17.13
CA LYS A 431 6.51 3.40 -18.48
C LYS A 431 5.15 4.08 -18.43
N ILE A 432 4.80 4.79 -19.51
CA ILE A 432 3.43 5.31 -19.67
C ILE A 432 2.45 4.14 -19.63
N GLY A 433 1.40 4.27 -18.81
CA GLY A 433 0.43 3.22 -18.50
C GLY A 433 0.73 2.46 -17.20
N ASP A 434 1.96 2.53 -16.68
CA ASP A 434 2.33 1.85 -15.44
C ASP A 434 1.59 2.46 -14.24
N THR A 435 1.35 1.62 -13.24
CA THR A 435 0.74 2.05 -11.98
C THR A 435 1.79 2.76 -11.14
N VAL A 436 1.44 3.94 -10.63
CA VAL A 436 2.21 4.66 -9.62
C VAL A 436 1.37 4.73 -8.36
N GLY A 437 1.86 4.11 -7.30
CA GLY A 437 1.26 4.11 -5.98
C GLY A 437 2.30 4.55 -4.94
N VAL A 438 1.91 5.44 -4.04
CA VAL A 438 2.73 5.84 -2.90
C VAL A 438 1.88 5.76 -1.64
N TRP A 439 2.37 5.01 -0.65
CA TRP A 439 1.77 4.86 0.66
C TRP A 439 2.67 5.52 1.69
N LEU A 440 2.07 6.31 2.57
CA LEU A 440 2.70 6.67 3.84
C LEU A 440 2.51 5.45 4.75
N TYR A 441 3.56 4.66 4.95
CA TYR A 441 3.46 3.36 5.60
C TYR A 441 3.44 3.47 7.13
N SER A 442 4.36 4.24 7.69
CA SER A 442 4.44 4.47 9.13
C SER A 442 4.97 5.86 9.47
N LEU A 443 4.63 6.33 10.66
CA LEU A 443 5.06 7.59 11.23
C LEU A 443 5.34 7.37 12.71
N ASN A 444 6.54 7.69 13.18
CA ASN A 444 6.94 7.54 14.57
C ASN A 444 7.66 8.79 15.07
N GLY A 445 7.34 9.25 16.28
CA GLY A 445 7.98 10.41 16.92
C GLY A 445 7.54 11.78 16.39
N TRP A 446 6.83 11.85 15.26
CA TRP A 446 6.26 13.07 14.71
C TRP A 446 4.75 13.00 14.60
N ASP A 447 4.10 14.15 14.80
CA ASP A 447 2.66 14.29 14.54
C ASP A 447 2.40 14.45 13.05
N ARG A 448 1.33 13.84 12.54
CA ARG A 448 1.00 13.88 11.11
C ARG A 448 0.86 15.29 10.56
N SER A 449 0.30 16.21 11.35
CA SER A 449 0.12 17.62 11.00
C SER A 449 1.44 18.41 10.94
N SER A 450 2.50 17.91 11.57
CA SER A 450 3.83 18.54 11.59
C SER A 450 4.72 18.12 10.42
N VAL A 451 4.33 17.05 9.70
CA VAL A 451 5.08 16.53 8.55
C VAL A 451 4.49 17.08 7.25
N GLY A 452 5.25 17.91 6.57
CA GLY A 452 4.94 18.43 5.24
C GLY A 452 5.47 17.51 4.15
N ILE A 453 4.60 17.11 3.22
CA ILE A 453 4.96 16.28 2.06
C ILE A 453 4.59 17.05 0.81
N GLU A 454 5.57 17.28 -0.06
CA GLU A 454 5.40 18.06 -1.28
C GLU A 454 6.11 17.36 -2.46
N LEU A 455 5.45 17.29 -3.61
CA LEU A 455 6.09 16.92 -4.88
C LEU A 455 6.23 18.17 -5.75
N VAL A 456 7.43 18.41 -6.25
CA VAL A 456 7.74 19.59 -7.07
C VAL A 456 8.26 19.12 -8.44
N PRO A 457 7.54 19.37 -9.55
CA PRO A 457 6.14 19.79 -9.59
C PRO A 457 5.18 18.70 -9.07
N ASP A 458 3.94 19.08 -8.77
CA ASP A 458 2.87 18.17 -8.34
C ASP A 458 2.71 17.01 -9.34
N LEU A 459 2.48 15.77 -8.89
CA LEU A 459 2.38 14.61 -9.79
C LEU A 459 1.02 14.48 -10.50
N LYS A 460 0.00 15.26 -10.11
CA LYS A 460 -1.36 15.23 -10.68
C LYS A 460 -1.39 15.39 -12.20
N TRP A 461 -0.54 16.22 -12.78
CA TRP A 461 -0.50 16.42 -14.24
C TRP A 461 0.16 15.24 -14.98
N ALA A 462 1.00 14.47 -14.28
CA ALA A 462 1.71 13.32 -14.80
C ALA A 462 0.89 12.02 -14.67
N LEU A 463 -0.08 11.99 -13.77
CA LEU A 463 -0.92 10.84 -13.51
C LEU A 463 -2.33 11.02 -14.08
N GLY A 464 -2.98 9.91 -14.39
CA GLY A 464 -4.42 9.87 -14.57
C GLY A 464 -5.04 8.73 -13.78
N PRO A 465 -6.37 8.59 -13.81
CA PRO A 465 -7.04 7.52 -13.09
C PRO A 465 -6.61 6.16 -13.63
N LYS A 466 -6.26 5.25 -12.72
CA LYS A 466 -6.04 3.85 -13.02
C LYS A 466 -7.39 3.13 -13.09
N LEU A 467 -7.52 2.20 -14.03
CA LEU A 467 -8.70 1.37 -14.18
C LEU A 467 -8.46 0.05 -13.44
N ASP A 468 -9.23 -0.17 -12.38
CA ASP A 468 -9.20 -1.37 -11.55
C ASP A 468 -10.50 -2.15 -11.74
N ALA A 469 -10.43 -3.48 -11.64
CA ALA A 469 -11.63 -4.31 -11.63
C ALA A 469 -12.31 -4.23 -10.26
N ALA A 470 -13.63 -4.15 -10.25
CA ALA A 470 -14.45 -4.37 -9.07
C ALA A 470 -15.65 -5.26 -9.39
N ILE A 471 -16.24 -5.79 -8.33
CA ILE A 471 -17.44 -6.61 -8.41
C ILE A 471 -18.43 -6.04 -7.42
N ILE A 472 -19.65 -5.76 -7.89
CA ILE A 472 -20.77 -5.39 -7.03
C ILE A 472 -21.76 -6.54 -7.08
N LYS A 473 -22.08 -7.06 -5.91
CA LYS A 473 -23.06 -8.11 -5.71
C LYS A 473 -24.18 -7.57 -4.85
N LEU A 474 -25.40 -7.72 -5.32
CA LEU A 474 -26.61 -7.20 -4.69
C LEU A 474 -27.52 -8.38 -4.38
N TRP A 475 -27.95 -8.44 -3.13
CA TRP A 475 -28.98 -9.36 -2.66
C TRP A 475 -30.23 -8.53 -2.37
N VAL A 476 -31.39 -8.97 -2.84
CA VAL A 476 -32.69 -8.32 -2.56
C VAL A 476 -33.67 -9.38 -2.07
N TRP A 477 -34.44 -9.07 -1.03
CA TRP A 477 -35.42 -9.98 -0.47
C TRP A 477 -36.61 -9.24 0.15
N ASP A 478 -37.64 -9.99 0.50
CA ASP A 478 -38.84 -9.46 1.16
C ASP A 478 -38.79 -9.78 2.67
N ASP A 479 -38.83 -8.79 3.57
CA ASP A 479 -39.12 -9.07 4.99
C ASP A 479 -40.64 -9.22 5.10
N SER A 480 -41.07 -10.39 5.57
CA SER A 480 -42.47 -10.82 5.64
C SER A 480 -43.37 -9.92 6.48
#